data_AF-A0A6C0F7J9-F1
#
_entry.id   AF-A0A6C0F7J9-F1
#
_cell.length_a   1.000
_cell.length_b   1.000
_cell.length_c   1.000
_cell.angle_alpha   90.00
_cell.angle_beta   90.00
_cell.angle_gamma   90.00
#
_symmetry.space_group_name_H-M   'P 1'
#
loop_
_entity.id
_entity.type
_entity.pdbx_description
1 polymer ?
#
loop_
_entity_poly.entity_id
_entity_poly.type
_entity_poly.pdbx_seq_one_letter_code
_entity_poly.pdbx_strand_id
1 'polypeptide(L)'
;MDTIVLLALTALALIILYLGLEGSFSGMTNFNYNSDLNIRQNSIEVSAIKEPTSGNFAYGMWLMLNNGSDGMIFERKSELQVLLSGGSLKLKINNMDINIINNYPLQKWVYLVTTVAYNEKTYVSIVDVYMNGKMVKSTQISPSISPSSSKTSRITFGALNAKMIDFKRWTYALTPQMVMDEYEKSNMKKSLGSYSADVSISKNNVMAKRFSLF
;
A
#
# COMPACT_ATOMS: atom_id res chain seq x y z
N MET A 1 35.82 -18.83 -29.16
CA MET A 1 34.64 -17.95 -29.03
C MET A 1 35.17 -16.60 -28.61
N ASP A 2 34.98 -15.58 -29.43
CA ASP A 2 35.52 -14.25 -29.15
C ASP A 2 34.92 -13.68 -27.87
N THR A 3 35.74 -13.04 -27.05
CA THR A 3 35.33 -12.41 -25.78
C THR A 3 34.19 -11.42 -25.95
N ILE A 4 34.14 -10.73 -27.11
CA ILE A 4 33.06 -9.82 -27.49
C ILE A 4 31.73 -10.58 -27.71
N VAL A 5 31.77 -11.75 -28.35
CA VAL A 5 30.57 -12.57 -28.59
C VAL A 5 30.04 -13.14 -27.27
N LEU A 6 30.92 -13.55 -26.37
CA LEU A 6 30.53 -14.01 -25.04
C LEU A 6 29.90 -12.89 -24.19
N LEU A 7 30.47 -11.68 -24.22
CA LEU A 7 29.91 -10.51 -23.52
C LEU A 7 28.53 -10.13 -24.04
N ALA A 8 28.34 -10.13 -25.37
CA ALA A 8 27.06 -9.82 -26.00
C ALA A 8 25.97 -10.84 -25.62
N LEU A 9 26.29 -12.14 -25.62
CA LEU A 9 25.36 -13.20 -25.20
C LEU A 9 24.99 -13.10 -23.72
N THR A 10 25.96 -12.76 -22.87
CA THR A 10 25.73 -12.61 -21.42
C THR A 10 24.83 -11.42 -21.14
N ALA A 11 25.07 -10.28 -21.80
CA ALA A 11 24.21 -9.09 -21.69
C ALA A 11 22.78 -9.37 -22.20
N LEU A 12 22.64 -10.08 -23.33
CA LEU A 12 21.33 -10.45 -23.87
C LEU A 12 20.55 -11.38 -22.93
N ALA A 13 21.23 -12.37 -22.31
CA ALA A 13 20.62 -13.25 -21.32
C ALA A 13 20.14 -12.48 -20.07
N LEU A 14 20.90 -11.48 -19.59
CA LEU A 14 20.50 -10.62 -18.48
C LEU A 14 19.29 -9.74 -18.84
N ILE A 15 19.22 -9.23 -20.08
CA ILE A 15 18.07 -8.44 -20.55
C ILE A 15 16.82 -9.32 -20.65
N ILE A 16 16.93 -10.53 -21.19
CA ILE A 16 15.80 -11.48 -21.27
C ILE A 16 15.33 -11.88 -19.87
N LEU A 17 16.26 -12.13 -18.95
CA LEU A 17 15.95 -12.42 -17.55
C LEU A 17 15.23 -11.23 -16.88
N TYR A 18 15.74 -10.01 -17.09
CA TYR A 18 15.13 -8.79 -16.58
C TYR A 18 13.69 -8.61 -17.10
N LEU A 19 13.48 -8.75 -18.41
CA LEU A 19 12.16 -8.63 -19.04
C LEU A 19 11.19 -9.75 -18.57
N GLY A 20 11.69 -10.97 -18.37
CA GLY A 20 10.92 -12.08 -17.82
C GLY A 20 10.52 -11.87 -16.35
N LEU A 21 11.39 -11.27 -15.55
CA LEU A 21 11.08 -10.86 -14.18
C LEU A 21 10.04 -9.74 -14.14
N GLU A 22 10.15 -8.70 -14.97
CA GLU A 22 9.14 -7.65 -15.07
C GLU A 22 7.77 -8.20 -15.51
N GLY A 23 7.73 -9.09 -16.50
CA GLY A 23 6.49 -9.73 -16.97
C GLY A 23 5.80 -10.62 -15.93
N SER A 24 6.56 -11.18 -14.98
CA SER A 24 6.05 -11.98 -13.87
C SER A 24 5.29 -11.15 -12.82
N PHE A 25 5.44 -9.82 -12.84
CA PHE A 25 4.78 -8.89 -11.90
C PHE A 25 3.44 -8.32 -12.41
N SER A 26 2.80 -8.97 -13.39
CA SER A 26 1.48 -8.61 -13.93
C SER A 26 0.28 -8.90 -12.98
N GLY A 27 0.56 -9.16 -11.70
CA GLY A 27 -0.43 -9.50 -10.66
C GLY A 27 -1.13 -8.32 -9.97
N MET A 28 -0.89 -7.08 -10.41
CA MET A 28 -1.54 -5.92 -9.81
C MET A 28 -2.99 -5.77 -10.30
N THR A 29 -3.92 -5.59 -9.37
CA THR A 29 -5.28 -5.11 -9.64
C THR A 29 -5.42 -3.73 -9.03
N ASN A 30 -5.67 -2.71 -9.86
CA ASN A 30 -6.02 -1.37 -9.40
C ASN A 30 -7.55 -1.27 -9.33
N PHE A 31 -8.07 -0.95 -8.15
CA PHE A 31 -9.46 -0.61 -8.00
C PHE A 31 -9.55 0.90 -8.15
N ASN A 32 -10.21 1.38 -9.22
CA ASN A 32 -10.49 2.81 -9.44
C ASN A 32 -11.42 3.33 -8.34
N TYR A 33 -10.84 3.52 -7.17
CA TYR A 33 -11.53 3.78 -5.92
C TYR A 33 -11.03 5.12 -5.43
N ASN A 34 -11.90 6.12 -5.53
CA ASN A 34 -11.68 7.47 -5.04
C ASN A 34 -12.88 7.83 -4.18
N SER A 35 -12.86 7.47 -2.89
CA SER A 35 -14.07 7.62 -2.08
C SER A 35 -13.81 8.23 -0.72
N ASP A 36 -14.84 8.92 -0.25
CA ASP A 36 -14.98 9.34 1.12
C ASP A 36 -15.54 8.17 1.95
N LEU A 37 -14.75 7.67 2.91
CA LEU A 37 -15.15 6.59 3.80
C LEU A 37 -16.18 7.05 4.86
N ASN A 38 -16.57 8.32 4.89
CA ASN A 38 -17.69 8.81 5.69
C ASN A 38 -19.02 8.19 5.28
N ILE A 39 -19.11 7.70 4.05
CA ILE A 39 -20.29 7.00 3.53
C ILE A 39 -19.91 5.53 3.38
N ARG A 40 -20.85 4.63 3.68
CA ARG A 40 -20.65 3.19 3.46
C ARG A 40 -20.37 2.92 1.99
N GLN A 41 -19.23 2.29 1.73
CA GLN A 41 -18.78 2.00 0.36
C GLN A 41 -19.20 0.60 -0.07
N ASN A 42 -19.38 0.43 -1.38
CA ASN A 42 -19.65 -0.89 -1.97
C ASN A 42 -18.44 -1.80 -1.77
N SER A 43 -18.69 -3.08 -1.50
CA SER A 43 -17.65 -4.08 -1.45
C SER A 43 -17.05 -4.32 -2.83
N ILE A 44 -15.77 -4.69 -2.87
CA ILE A 44 -15.15 -5.24 -4.07
C ILE A 44 -15.41 -6.74 -4.05
N GLU A 45 -16.25 -7.20 -4.97
CA GLU A 45 -16.60 -8.61 -5.12
C GLU A 45 -15.39 -9.47 -5.46
N VAL A 46 -15.41 -10.73 -5.01
CA VAL A 46 -14.29 -11.66 -5.19
C VAL A 46 -13.95 -11.90 -6.66
N SER A 47 -14.92 -11.77 -7.56
CA SER A 47 -14.72 -11.88 -9.02
C SER A 47 -13.82 -10.79 -9.60
N ALA A 48 -13.71 -9.63 -8.93
CA ALA A 48 -12.82 -8.56 -9.33
C ALA A 48 -11.39 -8.72 -8.76
N ILE A 49 -11.14 -9.74 -7.93
CA ILE A 49 -9.86 -9.97 -7.27
C ILE A 49 -9.09 -11.04 -8.04
N LYS A 50 -7.95 -10.66 -8.64
CA LYS A 50 -7.03 -11.63 -9.28
C LYS A 50 -6.37 -12.51 -8.21
N GLU A 51 -6.31 -13.83 -8.45
CA GLU A 51 -5.72 -14.84 -7.54
C GLU A 51 -6.08 -14.60 -6.06
N PRO A 52 -7.36 -14.75 -5.70
CA PRO A 52 -7.86 -14.41 -4.37
C PRO A 52 -7.27 -15.29 -3.26
N THR A 53 -6.67 -16.42 -3.60
CA THR A 53 -6.11 -17.40 -2.65
C THR A 53 -4.58 -17.35 -2.54
N SER A 54 -3.91 -16.40 -3.19
CA SER A 54 -2.44 -16.31 -3.12
C SER A 54 -1.98 -16.05 -1.68
N GLY A 55 -1.08 -16.89 -1.17
CA GLY A 55 -0.46 -16.71 0.16
C GLY A 55 0.52 -15.54 0.22
N ASN A 56 1.00 -15.08 -0.95
CA ASN A 56 1.79 -13.88 -1.10
C ASN A 56 0.88 -12.79 -1.66
N PHE A 57 0.76 -11.65 -0.99
CA PHE A 57 -0.06 -10.56 -1.51
C PHE A 57 0.36 -9.23 -0.90
N ALA A 58 -0.12 -8.15 -1.49
CA ALA A 58 0.00 -6.83 -0.89
C ALA A 58 -1.25 -6.00 -1.13
N TYR A 59 -1.49 -5.04 -0.24
CA TYR A 59 -2.49 -3.99 -0.35
C TYR A 59 -1.82 -2.63 -0.29
N GLY A 60 -2.28 -1.70 -1.11
CA GLY A 60 -1.71 -0.35 -1.20
C GLY A 60 -2.81 0.68 -1.37
N MET A 61 -2.66 1.83 -0.74
CA MET A 61 -3.60 2.93 -0.85
C MET A 61 -2.99 4.24 -0.39
N TRP A 62 -3.58 5.34 -0.85
CA TRP A 62 -3.46 6.62 -0.19
C TRP A 62 -4.61 6.78 0.80
N LEU A 63 -4.28 7.09 2.04
CA LEU A 63 -5.22 7.27 3.12
C LEU A 63 -5.01 8.64 3.78
N MET A 64 -6.11 9.35 4.02
CA MET A 64 -6.12 10.57 4.81
C MET A 64 -7.24 10.47 5.85
N LEU A 65 -6.88 10.57 7.13
CA LEU A 65 -7.85 10.57 8.23
C LEU A 65 -8.13 12.02 8.64
N ASN A 66 -9.39 12.44 8.62
CA ASN A 66 -9.78 13.79 9.02
C ASN A 66 -9.80 13.95 10.55
N ASN A 67 -10.07 12.87 11.28
CA ASN A 67 -10.07 12.82 12.74
C ASN A 67 -9.52 11.46 13.24
N GLY A 68 -9.30 11.36 14.56
CA GLY A 68 -8.79 10.14 15.21
C GLY A 68 -9.88 9.17 15.67
N SER A 69 -11.06 9.19 15.06
CA SER A 69 -12.16 8.31 15.49
C SER A 69 -11.86 6.85 15.16
N ASP A 70 -12.22 5.95 16.08
CA ASP A 70 -12.05 4.52 15.87
C ASP A 70 -12.95 4.02 14.71
N GLY A 71 -12.43 3.09 13.93
CA GLY A 71 -13.18 2.50 12.82
C GLY A 71 -12.34 1.64 11.90
N MET A 72 -13.02 0.77 11.16
CA MET A 72 -12.41 -0.05 10.13
C MET A 72 -12.18 0.78 8.87
N ILE A 73 -11.01 0.61 8.25
CA ILE A 73 -10.72 1.16 6.91
C ILE A 73 -11.19 0.14 5.88
N PHE A 74 -10.61 -1.07 5.91
CA PHE A 74 -11.06 -2.19 5.11
C PHE A 74 -10.77 -3.53 5.78
N GLU A 75 -11.44 -4.56 5.31
CA GLU A 75 -11.21 -5.95 5.70
C GLU A 75 -11.30 -6.86 4.48
N ARG A 76 -10.48 -7.91 4.51
CA ARG A 76 -10.78 -9.14 3.78
C ARG A 76 -10.68 -10.31 4.73
N LYS A 77 -11.81 -11.00 4.92
CA LYS A 77 -11.94 -12.12 5.87
C LYS A 77 -10.85 -13.17 5.62
N SER A 78 -10.26 -13.64 6.72
CA SER A 78 -9.14 -14.60 6.77
C SER A 78 -7.81 -14.14 6.16
N GLU A 79 -7.71 -12.88 5.77
CA GLU A 79 -6.45 -12.24 5.41
C GLU A 79 -6.04 -11.25 6.49
N LEU A 80 -6.63 -10.05 6.44
CA LEU A 80 -6.35 -8.96 7.37
C LEU A 80 -7.48 -7.96 7.41
N GLN A 81 -7.52 -7.20 8.50
CA GLN A 81 -8.34 -6.02 8.66
C GLN A 81 -7.43 -4.85 9.04
N VAL A 82 -7.62 -3.70 8.40
CA VAL A 82 -6.93 -2.46 8.73
C VAL A 82 -7.91 -1.53 9.42
N LEU A 83 -7.55 -1.05 10.60
CA LEU A 83 -8.44 -0.25 11.43
C LEU A 83 -7.68 0.83 12.21
N LEU A 84 -8.37 1.90 12.56
CA LEU A 84 -7.94 2.88 13.54
C LEU A 84 -8.57 2.55 14.88
N SER A 85 -7.77 2.52 15.94
CA SER A 85 -8.27 2.38 17.31
C SER A 85 -7.39 3.12 18.30
N GLY A 86 -8.01 4.00 19.10
CA GLY A 86 -7.32 4.88 20.04
C GLY A 86 -6.30 5.80 19.35
N GLY A 87 -6.65 6.32 18.17
CA GLY A 87 -5.74 7.13 17.34
C GLY A 87 -4.54 6.37 16.74
N SER A 88 -4.43 5.07 16.97
CA SER A 88 -3.35 4.22 16.47
C SER A 88 -3.82 3.39 15.29
N LEU A 89 -2.99 3.29 14.26
CA LEU A 89 -3.27 2.42 13.11
C LEU A 89 -2.87 0.99 13.46
N LYS A 90 -3.80 0.05 13.30
CA LYS A 90 -3.62 -1.35 13.66
C LYS A 90 -4.00 -2.27 12.50
N LEU A 91 -3.32 -3.42 12.44
CA LEU A 91 -3.77 -4.57 11.66
C LEU A 91 -4.37 -5.60 12.59
N LYS A 92 -5.47 -6.20 12.18
CA LYS A 92 -6.04 -7.37 12.84
C LYS A 92 -5.92 -8.58 11.94
N ILE A 93 -5.19 -9.59 12.41
CA ILE A 93 -4.90 -10.83 11.68
C ILE A 93 -5.06 -12.00 12.64
N ASN A 94 -5.86 -13.01 12.30
CA ASN A 94 -6.08 -14.19 13.15
C ASN A 94 -6.42 -13.84 14.62
N ASN A 95 -7.27 -12.83 14.82
CA ASN A 95 -7.63 -12.26 16.14
C ASN A 95 -6.50 -11.59 16.93
N MET A 96 -5.31 -11.43 16.35
CA MET A 96 -4.22 -10.66 16.92
C MET A 96 -4.27 -9.22 16.42
N ASP A 97 -4.14 -8.27 17.34
CA ASP A 97 -4.03 -6.86 17.03
C ASP A 97 -2.54 -6.47 16.97
N ILE A 98 -2.09 -6.06 15.80
CA ILE A 98 -0.71 -5.62 15.53
C ILE A 98 -0.74 -4.10 15.43
N ASN A 99 -0.10 -3.44 16.40
CA ASN A 99 0.07 -2.01 16.36
C ASN A 99 1.14 -1.61 15.32
N ILE A 100 0.74 -0.81 14.32
CA ILE A 100 1.64 -0.29 13.28
C ILE A 100 2.33 0.96 13.80
N ILE A 101 1.54 1.96 14.18
CA ILE A 101 2.02 3.25 14.65
C ILE A 101 1.06 3.85 15.68
N ASN A 102 1.64 4.43 16.72
CA ASN A 102 0.91 5.25 17.69
C ASN A 102 0.70 6.65 17.10
N ASN A 103 -0.50 7.20 17.18
CA ASN A 103 -0.86 8.53 16.68
C ASN A 103 -0.67 8.66 15.16
N TYR A 104 -1.61 8.10 14.40
CA TYR A 104 -1.60 8.23 12.95
C TYR A 104 -1.70 9.72 12.52
N PRO A 105 -0.95 10.17 11.49
CA PRO A 105 -1.01 11.56 11.03
C PRO A 105 -2.40 11.96 10.54
N LEU A 106 -3.04 12.90 11.23
CA LEU A 106 -4.34 13.45 10.82
C LEU A 106 -4.18 14.52 9.74
N GLN A 107 -5.18 14.63 8.87
CA GLN A 107 -5.31 15.63 7.80
C GLN A 107 -4.12 15.67 6.84
N LYS A 108 -3.42 14.53 6.70
CA LYS A 108 -2.32 14.36 5.77
C LYS A 108 -2.51 13.07 4.98
N TRP A 109 -2.20 13.15 3.69
CA TRP A 109 -2.14 11.97 2.84
C TRP A 109 -0.92 11.13 3.21
N VAL A 110 -1.16 9.86 3.51
CA VAL A 110 -0.13 8.87 3.75
C VAL A 110 -0.35 7.72 2.79
N TYR A 111 0.72 7.33 2.09
CA TYR A 111 0.71 6.13 1.27
C TYR A 111 0.99 4.92 2.16
N LEU A 112 -0.01 4.07 2.36
CA LEU A 112 0.06 2.87 3.18
C LEU A 112 0.17 1.65 2.28
N VAL A 113 1.19 0.82 2.51
CA VAL A 113 1.32 -0.49 1.86
C VAL A 113 1.49 -1.57 2.92
N THR A 114 0.70 -2.63 2.85
CA THR A 114 0.85 -3.82 3.68
C THR A 114 1.14 -5.00 2.77
N THR A 115 2.28 -5.66 2.97
CA THR A 115 2.66 -6.84 2.19
C THR A 115 2.77 -8.05 3.10
N VAL A 116 2.35 -9.20 2.57
CA VAL A 116 2.35 -10.49 3.24
C VAL A 116 3.14 -11.46 2.37
N ALA A 117 4.21 -12.01 2.94
CA ALA A 117 5.02 -13.06 2.34
C ALA A 117 4.84 -14.36 3.14
N TYR A 118 4.34 -15.41 2.49
CA TYR A 118 4.22 -16.73 3.07
C TYR A 118 5.53 -17.51 2.93
N ASN A 119 6.01 -18.06 4.04
CA ASN A 119 7.18 -18.94 4.05
C ASN A 119 6.72 -20.39 4.17
N GLU A 120 6.83 -21.14 3.08
CA GLU A 120 6.42 -22.54 2.99
C GLU A 120 7.21 -23.48 3.90
N LYS A 121 8.46 -23.12 4.24
CA LYS A 121 9.34 -23.97 5.06
C LYS A 121 8.98 -23.90 6.54
N THR A 122 8.61 -22.70 7.01
CA THR A 122 8.29 -22.46 8.42
C THR A 122 6.80 -22.33 8.69
N TYR A 123 5.96 -22.36 7.64
CA TYR A 123 4.50 -22.21 7.73
C TYR A 123 4.08 -20.93 8.48
N VAL A 124 4.82 -19.84 8.27
CA VAL A 124 4.54 -18.52 8.85
C VAL A 124 4.34 -17.49 7.74
N SER A 125 3.65 -16.41 8.06
CA SER A 125 3.57 -15.25 7.19
C SER A 125 4.39 -14.10 7.78
N ILE A 126 5.23 -13.47 6.98
CA ILE A 126 5.89 -12.21 7.32
C ILE A 126 5.00 -11.09 6.79
N VAL A 127 4.62 -10.17 7.68
CA VAL A 127 3.79 -9.02 7.36
C VAL A 127 4.63 -7.78 7.54
N ASP A 128 4.90 -7.10 6.43
CA ASP A 128 5.61 -5.83 6.43
C ASP A 128 4.65 -4.70 6.08
N VAL A 129 4.73 -3.62 6.85
CA VAL A 129 3.91 -2.42 6.66
C VAL A 129 4.82 -1.25 6.36
N TYR A 130 4.50 -0.53 5.30
CA TYR A 130 5.22 0.63 4.82
C TYR A 130 4.32 1.86 4.83
N MET A 131 4.89 2.99 5.20
CA MET A 131 4.28 4.31 5.10
C MET A 131 5.19 5.21 4.29
N ASN A 132 4.65 5.84 3.24
CA ASN A 132 5.38 6.76 2.35
C ASN A 132 6.70 6.16 1.83
N GLY A 133 6.65 4.90 1.36
CA GLY A 133 7.81 4.18 0.82
C GLY A 133 8.77 3.59 1.85
N LYS A 134 8.60 3.86 3.16
CA LYS A 134 9.49 3.38 4.22
C LYS A 134 8.81 2.32 5.08
N MET A 135 9.53 1.26 5.42
CA MET A 135 9.03 0.23 6.34
C MET A 135 8.87 0.83 7.74
N VAL A 136 7.70 0.64 8.34
CA VAL A 136 7.38 1.09 9.71
C VAL A 136 7.19 -0.07 10.67
N LYS A 137 6.82 -1.24 10.16
CA LYS A 137 6.61 -2.45 10.94
C LYS A 137 6.93 -3.69 10.12
N SER A 138 7.55 -4.68 10.76
CA SER A 138 7.68 -6.04 10.26
C SER A 138 7.32 -6.99 11.40
N THR A 139 6.48 -7.98 11.12
CA THR A 139 6.11 -8.98 12.12
C THR A 139 5.91 -10.35 11.50
N GLN A 140 6.28 -11.38 12.24
CA GLN A 140 5.95 -12.75 11.88
C GLN A 140 4.60 -13.13 12.48
N ILE A 141 3.77 -13.82 11.70
CA ILE A 141 2.44 -14.30 12.07
C ILE A 141 2.43 -15.83 12.02
N SER A 142 2.06 -16.43 13.15
CA SER A 142 1.83 -17.87 13.31
C SER A 142 0.51 -18.09 14.06
N PRO A 143 -0.40 -18.95 13.58
CA PRO A 143 -0.33 -19.68 12.31
C PRO A 143 -0.36 -18.72 11.10
N SER A 144 0.20 -19.14 9.96
CA SER A 144 0.24 -18.32 8.75
C SER A 144 -1.13 -17.79 8.34
N ILE A 145 -1.13 -16.65 7.65
CA ILE A 145 -2.33 -16.09 7.03
C ILE A 145 -2.79 -17.05 5.93
N SER A 146 -4.09 -17.38 5.89
CA SER A 146 -4.65 -18.38 4.96
C SER A 146 -5.73 -17.78 4.04
N PRO A 147 -5.32 -17.08 2.96
CA PRO A 147 -6.20 -16.59 1.90
C PRO A 147 -7.02 -17.70 1.22
N SER A 148 -6.59 -18.96 1.33
CA SER A 148 -7.32 -20.11 0.80
C SER A 148 -8.74 -20.25 1.37
N SER A 149 -8.97 -19.78 2.60
CA SER A 149 -10.30 -19.72 3.21
C SER A 149 -11.12 -18.50 2.76
N SER A 150 -10.50 -17.59 2.00
CA SER A 150 -11.07 -16.36 1.46
C SER A 150 -11.60 -16.49 0.02
N LYS A 151 -11.76 -17.72 -0.49
CA LYS A 151 -12.24 -18.01 -1.87
C LYS A 151 -13.56 -17.32 -2.24
N THR A 152 -14.38 -17.00 -1.27
CA THR A 152 -15.66 -16.29 -1.43
C THR A 152 -15.66 -14.91 -0.77
N SER A 153 -14.55 -14.52 -0.15
CA SER A 153 -14.48 -13.31 0.65
C SER A 153 -14.15 -12.11 -0.21
N ARG A 154 -15.13 -11.21 -0.31
CA ARG A 154 -15.01 -9.86 -0.86
C ARG A 154 -14.16 -8.95 0.04
N ILE A 155 -13.67 -7.85 -0.51
CA ILE A 155 -13.09 -6.76 0.29
C ILE A 155 -14.23 -5.86 0.74
N THR A 156 -14.35 -5.65 2.05
CA THR A 156 -15.35 -4.78 2.66
C THR A 156 -14.67 -3.53 3.20
N PHE A 157 -15.36 -2.40 3.12
CA PHE A 157 -14.89 -1.13 3.67
C PHE A 157 -15.71 -0.75 4.89
N GLY A 158 -15.07 -0.12 5.87
CA GLY A 158 -15.79 0.42 7.02
C GLY A 158 -16.40 1.78 6.73
N ALA A 159 -17.04 2.35 7.75
CA ALA A 159 -17.44 3.75 7.77
C ALA A 159 -16.51 4.48 8.74
N LEU A 160 -15.73 5.42 8.22
CA LEU A 160 -14.76 6.18 9.00
C LEU A 160 -14.58 7.59 8.43
N ASN A 161 -14.27 8.51 9.35
CA ASN A 161 -13.64 9.83 9.24
C ASN A 161 -12.59 10.12 8.15
N ALA A 162 -12.65 9.58 6.93
CA ALA A 162 -11.45 9.37 6.12
C ALA A 162 -11.67 9.43 4.60
N LYS A 163 -10.61 9.76 3.86
CA LYS A 163 -10.57 9.65 2.40
C LYS A 163 -9.57 8.58 2.00
N MET A 164 -9.94 7.76 1.03
CA MET A 164 -9.06 6.74 0.47
C MET A 164 -9.07 6.83 -1.05
N ILE A 165 -7.88 6.79 -1.64
CA ILE A 165 -7.72 6.76 -3.09
C ILE A 165 -6.66 5.75 -3.55
N ASP A 166 -6.72 5.36 -4.82
CA ASP A 166 -5.76 4.47 -5.49
C ASP A 166 -5.56 3.13 -4.75
N PHE A 167 -6.67 2.52 -4.33
CA PHE A 167 -6.66 1.24 -3.64
C PHE A 167 -6.25 0.11 -4.60
N LYS A 168 -5.17 -0.58 -4.28
CA LYS A 168 -4.53 -1.60 -5.10
C LYS A 168 -4.32 -2.88 -4.32
N ARG A 169 -4.32 -4.00 -5.05
CA ARG A 169 -3.89 -5.30 -4.55
C ARG A 169 -2.90 -5.95 -5.52
N TRP A 170 -1.87 -6.59 -4.97
CA TRP A 170 -0.94 -7.43 -5.71
C TRP A 170 -1.08 -8.90 -5.29
N THR A 171 -0.89 -9.82 -6.24
CA THR A 171 -0.90 -11.27 -5.98
C THR A 171 0.44 -11.83 -5.52
N TYR A 172 1.38 -10.94 -5.21
CA TYR A 172 2.72 -11.23 -4.72
C TYR A 172 3.11 -10.25 -3.62
N ALA A 173 4.12 -10.63 -2.83
CA ALA A 173 4.69 -9.76 -1.81
C ALA A 173 5.58 -8.69 -2.48
N LEU A 174 5.43 -7.43 -2.07
CA LEU A 174 6.23 -6.33 -2.60
C LEU A 174 7.56 -6.25 -1.84
N THR A 175 8.65 -6.11 -2.59
CA THR A 175 9.97 -5.82 -2.00
C THR A 175 10.05 -4.34 -1.59
N PRO A 176 10.97 -3.94 -0.68
CA PRO A 176 11.15 -2.54 -0.30
C PRO A 176 11.36 -1.60 -1.51
N GLN A 177 12.12 -2.05 -2.52
CA GLN A 177 12.34 -1.27 -3.73
C GLN A 177 11.05 -1.10 -4.54
N MET A 178 10.25 -2.16 -4.70
CA MET A 178 8.97 -2.08 -5.40
C MET A 178 7.99 -1.15 -4.68
N VAL A 179 7.97 -1.18 -3.35
CA VAL A 179 7.13 -0.26 -2.55
C VAL A 179 7.57 1.19 -2.74
N MET A 180 8.88 1.44 -2.75
CA MET A 180 9.43 2.76 -3.01
C MET A 180 9.06 3.23 -4.42
N ASP A 181 9.34 2.42 -5.43
CA ASP A 181 9.00 2.73 -6.83
C ASP A 181 7.51 3.04 -7.00
N GLU A 182 6.64 2.26 -6.36
CA GLU A 182 5.20 2.48 -6.40
C GLU A 182 4.79 3.80 -5.72
N TYR A 183 5.36 4.10 -4.55
CA TYR A 183 5.16 5.38 -3.87
C TYR A 183 5.55 6.56 -4.76
N GLU A 184 6.69 6.46 -5.44
CA GLU A 184 7.20 7.49 -6.34
C GLU A 184 6.39 7.64 -7.63
N LYS A 185 5.93 6.52 -8.19
CA LYS A 185 5.12 6.50 -9.41
C LYS A 185 3.69 6.98 -9.18
N SER A 186 3.15 6.79 -7.97
CA SER A 186 1.75 7.06 -7.67
C SER A 186 1.34 8.50 -7.97
N ASN A 187 0.16 8.64 -8.57
CA ASN A 187 -0.33 9.91 -9.11
C ASN A 187 -0.49 11.00 -8.06
N MET A 188 -0.63 10.66 -6.76
CA MET A 188 -0.68 11.66 -5.70
C MET A 188 0.66 12.33 -5.42
N LYS A 189 1.80 11.64 -5.48
CA LYS A 189 3.10 12.31 -5.32
C LYS A 189 3.35 13.24 -6.51
N LYS A 190 2.94 12.84 -7.71
CA LYS A 190 3.01 13.66 -8.93
C LYS A 190 2.03 14.84 -8.91
N SER A 191 0.83 14.65 -8.39
CA SER A 191 -0.22 15.68 -8.29
C SER A 191 -0.03 16.64 -7.11
N LEU A 192 0.47 16.16 -5.96
CA LEU A 192 0.78 17.01 -4.79
C LEU A 192 2.17 17.66 -4.90
N GLY A 193 3.12 17.03 -5.58
CA GLY A 193 4.45 17.60 -5.83
C GLY A 193 4.50 18.64 -6.95
N SER A 194 3.41 18.84 -7.70
CA SER A 194 3.33 19.83 -8.79
C SER A 194 2.62 21.13 -8.44
N TYR A 195 2.05 21.24 -7.24
CA TYR A 195 1.38 22.45 -6.76
C TYR A 195 2.02 22.96 -5.47
N SER A 196 2.96 23.88 -5.60
CA SER A 196 3.44 24.70 -4.49
C SER A 196 2.54 25.92 -4.35
N ALA A 197 1.95 26.13 -3.18
CA ALA A 197 1.25 27.37 -2.86
C ALA A 197 2.19 28.31 -2.12
N ASP A 198 2.63 29.36 -2.81
CA ASP A 198 3.41 30.44 -2.20
C ASP A 198 2.48 31.56 -1.75
N VAL A 199 2.41 31.78 -0.43
CA VAL A 199 1.74 32.94 0.13
C VAL A 199 2.78 34.00 0.43
N SER A 200 2.80 35.05 -0.39
CA SER A 200 3.62 36.23 -0.17
C SER A 200 2.81 37.37 0.43
N ILE A 201 3.29 37.92 1.55
CA ILE A 201 2.74 39.13 2.16
C ILE A 201 3.71 40.26 1.84
N SER A 202 3.26 41.26 1.07
CA SER A 202 4.01 42.48 0.78
C SER A 202 3.49 43.63 1.63
N LYS A 203 4.42 44.41 2.21
CA LYS A 203 4.12 45.70 2.85
C LYS A 203 4.80 46.79 2.04
N ASN A 204 4.04 47.80 1.61
CA ASN A 204 4.56 48.92 0.81
C ASN A 204 5.29 48.48 -0.48
N ASN A 205 4.73 47.50 -1.20
CA ASN A 205 5.33 46.91 -2.40
C ASN A 205 6.71 46.26 -2.19
N VAL A 206 7.12 46.04 -0.93
CA VAL A 206 8.31 45.24 -0.58
C VAL A 206 7.84 43.94 0.08
N MET A 207 8.37 42.82 -0.40
CA MET A 207 8.09 41.48 0.15
C MET A 207 8.46 41.44 1.63
N ALA A 208 7.48 41.25 2.51
CA ALA A 208 7.67 41.25 3.95
C ALA A 208 7.83 39.83 4.51
N LYS A 209 7.01 38.88 4.04
CA LYS A 209 7.08 37.46 4.43
C LYS A 209 6.65 36.55 3.29
N ARG A 210 7.28 35.37 3.20
CA ARG A 210 6.88 34.29 2.31
C ARG A 210 6.69 33.02 3.12
N PHE A 211 5.57 32.35 2.89
CA PHE A 211 5.31 31.01 3.38
C PHE A 211 5.16 30.08 2.17
N SER A 212 5.94 29.01 2.17
CA SER A 212 5.79 27.91 1.23
C SER A 212 5.03 26.80 1.95
N LEU A 213 3.91 26.39 1.36
CA LEU A 213 3.17 25.23 1.81
C LEU A 213 3.34 24.13 0.75
N PHE A 214 4.01 23.06 1.20
CA PHE A 214 4.48 21.87 0.46
C PHE A 214 5.67 22.12 -0.47
#